data_AF-A0A9R0ZYE5-F1
#
_entry.id   AF-A0A9R0ZYE5-F1
#
_cell.length_a   1.000
_cell.length_b   1.000
_cell.length_c   1.000
_cell.angle_alpha   90.00
_cell.angle_beta   90.00
_cell.angle_gamma   90.00
#
_symmetry.space_group_name_H-M   'P 1'
#
loop_
_entity.id
_entity.type
_entity.pdbx_description
1 polymer ?
#
loop_
_entity_poly.entity_id
_entity_poly.type
_entity_poly.pdbx_seq_one_letter_code
_entity_poly.pdbx_strand_id
1 'polypeptide(L)'
;MLAISALNTLLEGSPHKASVEDPQQSLDHPEECNILSTGKLLNDIIQEEGFMNDTLNSLSHVHIISDSDGSSKASYGASSFQSGSDKAITYFYFDFSASWPCTPSWISLVGGGTFYSSFAKIFKRLIQQCGMSVMSSLQTALEEFLSSKERSRQCVAAEAMAGMLHSDVSGDLESGSDWLMLQLQKVVLTPSVESVPEWASCIRYAVTGKERSGTRAPVLRQKVLDCLCTAVPHSVATSVLAKRYSFLSVALIEISPHKMSPEEEQYHVTILNELLDNMSHSSAQVREAIGVAMCVACSNVRLAGARSPGVLTEQSGNEYWSKRLTDGATELSVSIQNNSQSKQLELASDSSTANGLDNKEEADTKRMETIFHFMIASLKSGRSSVLLDVIIALFYPVLSLQETSNKDLSLLAKSAFELLKWRTLPRPFLETAIMAILSSVNDPNWRTRSALLSYLRTFTYRHTFILSGSEKSQIWQTIEKLLVDNQVEVREHAAGVLASLMKGIDKDLSKDFRDRSHAQAQSILDTRRRTPKSGHSVATIHGAVLALTASVLSVPYDMPSWLPGHVTLLAHFIREPSPVKSTVTKAVAEFKRTHADTWSIQKDAFTEDELESSVIHRPRHHTLLRFRD
;
A
#
# COMPACT_ATOMS: atom_id res chain seq x y z
N MET A 1 10.84 -7.22 -37.32
CA MET A 1 12.15 -7.85 -37.01
C MET A 1 13.27 -7.34 -37.91
N LEU A 2 13.21 -7.54 -39.24
CA LEU A 2 14.22 -7.02 -40.18
C LEU A 2 14.40 -5.50 -40.11
N ALA A 3 13.32 -4.72 -40.04
CA ALA A 3 13.38 -3.26 -39.90
C ALA A 3 14.10 -2.81 -38.61
N ILE A 4 13.85 -3.47 -37.48
CA ILE A 4 14.53 -3.18 -36.20
C ILE A 4 16.00 -3.58 -36.27
N SER A 5 16.30 -4.76 -36.81
CA SER A 5 17.67 -5.21 -37.00
C SER A 5 18.44 -4.25 -37.89
N ALA A 6 17.83 -3.77 -38.98
CA ALA A 6 18.42 -2.76 -39.85
C ALA A 6 18.65 -1.44 -39.12
N LEU A 7 17.65 -0.90 -38.41
CA LEU A 7 17.78 0.32 -37.61
C LEU A 7 18.85 0.19 -36.51
N ASN A 8 18.99 -1.00 -35.92
CA ASN A 8 19.96 -1.25 -34.87
C ASN A 8 21.38 -1.44 -35.43
N THR A 9 21.56 -2.17 -36.55
CA THR A 9 22.83 -2.29 -37.29
C THR A 9 23.32 -0.92 -37.77
N LEU A 10 22.42 -0.04 -38.18
CA LEU A 10 22.74 1.34 -38.57
C LEU A 10 23.22 2.21 -37.40
N LEU A 11 22.96 1.82 -36.15
CA LEU A 11 23.38 2.53 -34.92
C LEU A 11 24.67 1.98 -34.28
N GLU A 12 25.25 0.88 -34.79
CA GLU A 12 26.41 0.19 -34.16
C GLU A 12 27.71 1.02 -34.16
N GLY A 13 27.79 2.09 -34.95
CA GLY A 13 29.01 2.91 -35.14
C GLY A 13 29.11 4.22 -34.35
N SER A 14 28.18 4.56 -33.45
CA SER A 14 28.16 5.89 -32.80
C SER A 14 28.25 5.83 -31.25
N PRO A 15 29.11 6.66 -30.61
CA PRO A 15 29.31 6.65 -29.16
C PRO A 15 28.06 7.08 -28.37
N HIS A 16 27.77 6.34 -27.30
CA HIS A 16 26.54 6.48 -26.49
C HIS A 16 26.49 7.74 -25.61
N LYS A 17 27.65 8.31 -25.26
CA LYS A 17 27.80 9.57 -24.52
C LYS A 17 28.81 10.41 -25.28
N ALA A 18 28.52 11.69 -25.48
CA ALA A 18 29.54 12.62 -25.93
C ALA A 18 30.60 12.75 -24.82
N SER A 19 31.87 12.54 -25.13
CA SER A 19 32.97 12.93 -24.23
C SER A 19 32.95 14.45 -24.08
N VAL A 20 33.11 14.93 -22.85
CA VAL A 20 33.38 16.34 -22.58
C VAL A 20 34.87 16.53 -22.81
N GLU A 21 35.28 16.77 -24.05
CA GLU A 21 36.61 17.30 -24.34
C GLU A 21 36.46 18.70 -24.95
N ASP A 22 37.32 19.60 -24.50
CA ASP A 22 37.30 21.05 -24.74
C ASP A 22 37.20 21.41 -26.24
N PRO A 23 36.53 22.50 -26.63
CA PRO A 23 36.35 22.91 -28.03
C PRO A 23 37.63 23.35 -28.78
N GLN A 24 38.83 23.07 -28.26
CA GLN A 24 40.09 23.63 -28.76
C GLN A 24 41.14 22.61 -29.23
N GLN A 25 40.83 21.32 -29.30
CA GLN A 25 41.74 20.35 -29.91
C GLN A 25 40.99 19.37 -30.83
N SER A 26 40.65 19.78 -32.04
CA SER A 26 40.22 18.85 -33.10
C SER A 26 40.90 19.17 -34.43
N LEU A 27 42.15 18.73 -34.55
CA LEU A 27 42.78 18.41 -35.83
C LEU A 27 43.28 16.97 -35.71
N ASP A 28 42.72 16.09 -36.54
CA ASP A 28 43.07 14.68 -36.76
C ASP A 28 42.38 13.59 -35.90
N HIS A 29 41.06 13.39 -36.06
CA HIS A 29 40.42 12.10 -35.72
C HIS A 29 39.47 11.58 -36.84
N PRO A 30 39.71 10.37 -37.41
CA PRO A 30 38.86 9.76 -38.46
C PRO A 30 37.46 9.31 -38.01
N GLU A 31 37.21 9.20 -36.70
CA GLU A 31 35.94 8.65 -36.16
C GLU A 31 34.77 9.63 -36.29
N GLU A 32 35.00 10.95 -36.20
CA GLU A 32 33.93 11.96 -36.39
C GLU A 32 33.41 12.01 -37.83
N CYS A 33 34.28 11.76 -38.83
CA CYS A 33 33.89 11.71 -40.24
C CYS A 33 32.94 10.54 -40.56
N ASN A 34 33.13 9.38 -39.92
CA ASN A 34 32.27 8.21 -40.13
C ASN A 34 30.87 8.39 -39.52
N ILE A 35 30.77 9.08 -38.38
CA ILE A 35 29.48 9.39 -37.72
C ILE A 35 28.64 10.33 -38.59
N LEU A 36 29.25 11.38 -39.16
CA LEU A 36 28.60 12.32 -40.09
C LEU A 36 28.17 11.66 -41.42
N SER A 37 28.98 10.74 -41.94
CA SER A 37 28.68 9.94 -43.14
C SER A 37 27.49 9.01 -42.93
N THR A 38 27.46 8.30 -41.79
CA THR A 38 26.41 7.33 -41.45
C THR A 38 25.09 8.05 -41.18
N GLY A 39 25.12 9.19 -40.48
CA GLY A 39 23.93 10.01 -40.23
C GLY A 39 23.28 10.59 -41.49
N LYS A 40 24.07 10.95 -42.52
CA LYS A 40 23.53 11.40 -43.82
C LYS A 40 22.85 10.27 -44.59
N LEU A 41 23.49 9.10 -44.69
CA LEU A 41 22.91 7.93 -45.35
C LEU A 41 21.62 7.47 -44.65
N LEU A 42 21.62 7.47 -43.31
CA LEU A 42 20.43 7.20 -42.49
C LEU A 42 19.30 8.19 -42.78
N ASN A 43 19.63 9.48 -42.91
CA ASN A 43 18.64 10.50 -43.24
C ASN A 43 18.00 10.26 -44.61
N ASP A 44 18.77 9.87 -45.62
CA ASP A 44 18.25 9.58 -46.95
C ASP A 44 17.28 8.38 -46.91
N ILE A 45 17.62 7.31 -46.18
CA ILE A 45 16.75 6.11 -46.03
C ILE A 45 15.48 6.45 -45.24
N ILE A 46 15.60 7.19 -44.13
CA ILE A 46 14.45 7.51 -43.26
C ILE A 46 13.49 8.50 -43.95
N GLN A 47 13.98 9.28 -44.90
CA GLN A 47 13.16 10.18 -45.71
C GLN A 47 12.48 9.49 -46.90
N GLU A 48 12.75 8.21 -47.16
CA GLU A 48 11.98 7.44 -48.15
C GLU A 48 10.50 7.39 -47.77
N GLU A 49 9.63 7.63 -48.75
CA GLU A 49 8.19 7.69 -48.55
C GLU A 49 7.66 6.37 -48.00
N GLY A 50 6.95 6.42 -46.86
CA GLY A 50 6.35 5.25 -46.23
C GLY A 50 7.27 4.45 -45.29
N PHE A 51 8.59 4.67 -45.30
CA PHE A 51 9.56 3.88 -44.50
C PHE A 51 9.18 3.80 -43.02
N MET A 52 8.89 4.94 -42.39
CA MET A 52 8.50 4.98 -40.97
C MET A 52 7.12 4.34 -40.75
N ASN A 53 6.17 4.52 -41.66
CA ASN A 53 4.83 3.92 -41.51
C ASN A 53 4.91 2.39 -41.57
N ASP A 54 5.67 1.85 -42.53
CA ASP A 54 5.89 0.40 -42.67
C ASP A 54 6.66 -0.18 -41.47
N THR A 55 7.60 0.60 -40.93
CA THR A 55 8.33 0.25 -39.70
C THR A 55 7.37 0.16 -38.52
N LEU A 56 6.55 1.19 -38.25
CA LEU A 56 5.61 1.20 -37.13
C LEU A 56 4.55 0.10 -37.27
N ASN A 57 4.06 -0.17 -38.49
CA ASN A 57 3.13 -1.28 -38.75
C ASN A 57 3.80 -2.65 -38.49
N SER A 58 5.07 -2.81 -38.89
CA SER A 58 5.83 -4.03 -38.59
C SER A 58 6.04 -4.23 -37.09
N LEU A 59 6.19 -3.14 -36.32
CA LEU A 59 6.31 -3.19 -34.86
C LEU A 59 4.99 -3.55 -34.18
N SER A 60 3.85 -3.08 -34.69
CA SER A 60 2.55 -3.35 -34.05
C SER A 60 2.23 -4.85 -34.05
N HIS A 61 2.63 -5.57 -35.10
CA HIS A 61 2.52 -7.03 -35.19
C HIS A 61 3.34 -7.80 -34.14
N VAL A 62 4.29 -7.15 -33.44
CA VAL A 62 5.06 -7.77 -32.35
C VAL A 62 4.28 -7.78 -31.03
N HIS A 63 3.32 -6.86 -30.85
CA HIS A 63 2.49 -6.81 -29.65
C HIS A 63 1.41 -7.90 -29.69
N ILE A 64 1.58 -8.94 -28.89
CA ILE A 64 0.56 -9.97 -28.68
C ILE A 64 -0.34 -9.51 -27.54
N ILE A 65 -1.57 -9.10 -27.86
CA ILE A 65 -2.57 -8.70 -26.88
C ILE A 65 -3.46 -9.92 -26.61
N SER A 66 -3.43 -10.44 -25.38
CA SER A 66 -4.35 -11.48 -24.94
C SER A 66 -5.66 -10.86 -24.46
N ASP A 67 -6.79 -11.31 -25.00
CA ASP A 67 -8.15 -10.83 -24.67
C ASP A 67 -8.63 -11.14 -23.22
N SER A 68 -7.76 -11.65 -22.32
CA SER A 68 -8.18 -12.27 -21.05
C SER A 68 -8.00 -11.45 -19.76
N ASP A 69 -7.63 -10.16 -19.81
CA ASP A 69 -7.27 -9.40 -18.59
C ASP A 69 -8.47 -8.88 -17.75
N GLY A 70 -9.66 -9.45 -17.91
CA GLY A 70 -10.87 -9.10 -17.15
C GLY A 70 -10.93 -9.58 -15.69
N SER A 71 -9.85 -10.08 -15.10
CA SER A 71 -9.84 -10.66 -13.74
C SER A 71 -8.83 -9.98 -12.83
N SER A 72 -9.29 -8.97 -12.09
CA SER A 72 -8.58 -8.34 -10.98
C SER A 72 -8.45 -9.28 -9.78
N LYS A 73 -7.48 -10.19 -9.83
CA LYS A 73 -6.85 -10.77 -8.63
C LYS A 73 -5.36 -10.57 -8.71
N ALA A 74 -4.81 -10.00 -7.64
CA ALA A 74 -3.41 -9.61 -7.46
C ALA A 74 -2.42 -10.61 -8.08
N SER A 75 -1.86 -10.27 -9.23
CA SER A 75 -0.70 -10.94 -9.79
C SER A 75 0.56 -10.22 -9.30
N TYR A 76 0.94 -10.48 -8.06
CA TYR A 76 2.33 -10.30 -7.67
C TYR A 76 3.11 -11.47 -8.30
N GLY A 77 3.82 -11.18 -9.39
CA GLY A 77 4.76 -12.14 -9.97
C GLY A 77 4.43 -12.70 -11.36
N ALA A 78 3.50 -12.13 -12.11
CA ALA A 78 3.51 -12.36 -13.55
C ALA A 78 4.69 -11.59 -14.16
N SER A 79 5.86 -12.24 -14.21
CA SER A 79 6.72 -12.07 -15.38
C SER A 79 5.80 -12.28 -16.57
N SER A 80 5.56 -11.23 -17.36
CA SER A 80 4.98 -11.39 -18.68
C SER A 80 5.67 -12.58 -19.31
N PHE A 81 4.90 -13.55 -19.80
CA PHE A 81 5.46 -14.63 -20.61
C PHE A 81 6.25 -13.94 -21.73
N GLN A 82 7.58 -13.91 -21.59
CA GLN A 82 8.46 -13.41 -22.63
C GLN A 82 8.21 -14.30 -23.83
N SER A 83 7.55 -13.74 -24.84
CA SER A 83 7.31 -14.42 -26.10
C SER A 83 8.67 -14.88 -26.66
N GLY A 84 8.71 -15.97 -27.43
CA GLY A 84 9.95 -16.41 -28.07
C GLY A 84 10.59 -15.30 -28.93
N SER A 85 9.77 -14.35 -29.42
CA SER A 85 10.19 -13.12 -30.06
C SER A 85 10.88 -12.13 -29.12
N ASP A 86 10.46 -11.99 -27.85
CA ASP A 86 11.13 -11.14 -26.85
C ASP A 86 12.56 -11.63 -26.56
N LYS A 87 12.78 -12.94 -26.41
CA LYS A 87 14.15 -13.48 -26.29
C LYS A 87 14.98 -13.18 -27.54
N ALA A 88 14.44 -13.42 -28.74
CA ALA A 88 15.14 -13.15 -29.99
C ALA A 88 15.44 -11.66 -30.19
N ILE A 89 14.50 -10.77 -29.85
CA ILE A 89 14.69 -9.30 -29.90
C ILE A 89 15.75 -8.90 -28.89
N THR A 90 15.70 -9.38 -27.65
CA THR A 90 16.69 -9.05 -26.61
C THR A 90 18.11 -9.48 -27.02
N TYR A 91 18.27 -10.62 -27.71
CA TYR A 91 19.58 -11.08 -28.24
C TYR A 91 20.17 -10.18 -29.32
N PHE A 92 19.36 -9.40 -30.04
CA PHE A 92 19.84 -8.45 -31.05
C PHE A 92 20.17 -7.07 -30.46
N TYR A 93 19.87 -6.82 -29.18
CA TYR A 93 20.08 -5.52 -28.55
C TYR A 93 21.34 -5.53 -27.68
N PHE A 94 22.11 -4.44 -27.77
CA PHE A 94 23.29 -4.21 -26.95
C PHE A 94 23.02 -4.42 -25.45
N ASP A 95 23.88 -5.20 -24.79
CA ASP A 95 23.94 -5.44 -23.33
C ASP A 95 24.32 -4.19 -22.49
N PHE A 96 24.20 -2.99 -23.05
CA PHE A 96 24.77 -1.77 -22.52
C PHE A 96 23.69 -0.76 -22.11
N SER A 97 23.03 -0.98 -20.97
CA SER A 97 22.45 0.08 -20.10
C SER A 97 21.67 -0.52 -18.93
N ALA A 98 21.59 0.20 -17.80
CA ALA A 98 20.77 -0.19 -16.66
C ALA A 98 19.34 -0.57 -17.08
N SER A 99 18.83 -1.68 -16.54
CA SER A 99 17.47 -2.15 -16.78
C SER A 99 16.46 -1.06 -16.37
N TRP A 100 15.64 -0.60 -17.32
CA TRP A 100 14.48 0.23 -17.01
C TRP A 100 13.27 -0.69 -16.76
N PRO A 101 12.41 -0.39 -15.79
CA PRO A 101 12.41 0.78 -14.91
C PRO A 101 13.40 0.67 -13.73
N CYS A 102 14.06 1.79 -13.41
CA CYS A 102 15.02 1.86 -12.28
C CYS A 102 14.34 2.06 -10.92
N THR A 103 13.09 2.53 -10.90
CA THR A 103 12.27 2.62 -9.69
C THR A 103 11.25 1.48 -9.67
N PRO A 104 10.97 0.84 -8.53
CA PRO A 104 9.86 -0.10 -8.43
C PRO A 104 8.53 0.65 -8.55
N SER A 105 7.60 0.17 -9.38
CA SER A 105 6.23 0.69 -9.39
C SER A 105 5.29 -0.31 -8.71
N TRP A 106 4.65 0.16 -7.64
CA TRP A 106 3.55 -0.51 -6.94
C TRP A 106 2.18 0.03 -7.40
N ILE A 107 2.19 1.05 -8.28
CA ILE A 107 0.99 1.67 -8.83
C ILE A 107 0.35 0.66 -9.78
N SER A 108 -0.89 0.26 -9.48
CA SER A 108 -1.64 -0.77 -10.22
C SER A 108 -1.69 -0.52 -11.73
N LEU A 109 -1.75 0.75 -12.13
CA LEU A 109 -1.77 1.20 -13.53
C LEU A 109 -0.53 0.82 -14.35
N VAL A 110 0.60 0.55 -13.69
CA VAL A 110 1.89 0.25 -14.35
C VAL A 110 2.12 -1.27 -14.46
N GLY A 111 1.24 -2.10 -13.89
CA GLY A 111 1.34 -3.56 -13.98
C GLY A 111 0.72 -4.11 -15.26
N GLY A 112 1.43 -5.01 -15.96
CA GLY A 112 0.86 -5.85 -17.02
C GLY A 112 0.79 -5.25 -18.44
N GLY A 113 1.41 -4.08 -18.69
CA GLY A 113 1.43 -3.47 -20.04
C GLY A 113 2.41 -4.14 -21.00
N THR A 114 2.19 -3.99 -22.31
CA THR A 114 3.07 -4.54 -23.37
C THR A 114 4.11 -3.54 -23.89
N PHE A 115 4.50 -2.56 -23.07
CA PHE A 115 5.46 -1.52 -23.46
C PHE A 115 6.90 -2.06 -23.51
N TYR A 116 7.51 -2.02 -24.69
CA TYR A 116 8.89 -2.41 -24.94
C TYR A 116 9.83 -1.22 -24.84
N SER A 117 10.52 -1.10 -23.69
CA SER A 117 11.53 -0.05 -23.49
C SER A 117 12.69 -0.10 -24.49
N SER A 118 12.95 -1.26 -25.10
CA SER A 118 13.90 -1.43 -26.20
C SER A 118 13.53 -0.60 -27.42
N PHE A 119 12.24 -0.57 -27.81
CA PHE A 119 11.77 0.19 -28.96
C PHE A 119 11.89 1.69 -28.69
N ALA A 120 11.48 2.14 -27.50
CA ALA A 120 11.66 3.54 -27.08
C ALA A 120 13.14 3.98 -27.10
N LYS A 121 14.07 3.09 -26.70
CA LYS A 121 15.52 3.35 -26.77
C LYS A 121 16.03 3.50 -28.20
N ILE A 122 15.54 2.69 -29.15
CA ILE A 122 15.91 2.82 -30.57
C ILE A 122 15.46 4.16 -31.12
N PHE A 123 14.18 4.52 -30.94
CA PHE A 123 13.67 5.79 -31.43
C PHE A 123 14.44 6.98 -30.84
N LYS A 124 14.70 6.95 -29.53
CA LYS A 124 15.57 7.94 -28.88
C LYS A 124 16.92 8.07 -29.60
N ARG A 125 17.61 6.95 -29.85
CA ARG A 125 18.94 6.95 -30.47
C ARG A 125 18.91 7.42 -31.92
N LEU A 126 17.96 6.95 -32.72
CA LEU A 126 17.80 7.39 -34.11
C LEU A 126 17.68 8.90 -34.19
N ILE A 127 16.82 9.47 -33.34
CA ILE A 127 16.60 10.92 -33.27
C ILE A 127 17.87 11.66 -32.80
N GLN A 128 18.58 11.14 -31.78
CA GLN A 128 19.83 11.74 -31.30
C GLN A 128 20.96 11.73 -32.35
N GLN A 129 20.98 10.75 -33.26
CA GLN A 129 22.01 10.62 -34.29
C GLN A 129 21.67 11.39 -35.56
N CYS A 130 20.41 11.35 -35.98
CA CYS A 130 19.99 11.80 -37.30
C CYS A 130 19.30 13.18 -37.27
N GLY A 131 18.82 13.61 -36.09
CA GLY A 131 18.26 14.93 -35.86
C GLY A 131 16.80 15.08 -36.31
N MET A 132 16.45 16.30 -36.74
CA MET A 132 15.06 16.73 -37.00
C MET A 132 14.38 16.00 -38.16
N SER A 133 15.13 15.49 -39.14
CA SER A 133 14.64 14.70 -40.27
C SER A 133 13.84 13.47 -39.83
N VAL A 134 14.38 12.72 -38.85
CA VAL A 134 13.71 11.55 -38.27
C VAL A 134 12.49 11.97 -37.48
N MET A 135 12.58 13.11 -36.77
CA MET A 135 11.48 13.64 -35.99
C MET A 135 10.29 14.02 -36.87
N SER A 136 10.53 14.65 -38.02
CA SER A 136 9.47 14.96 -39.00
C SER A 136 8.86 13.71 -39.63
N SER A 137 9.67 12.72 -40.04
CA SER A 137 9.15 11.48 -40.62
C SER A 137 8.31 10.68 -39.61
N LEU A 138 8.75 10.64 -38.34
CA LEU A 138 7.99 10.02 -37.25
C LEU A 138 6.69 10.78 -36.96
N GLN A 139 6.72 12.11 -36.99
CA GLN A 139 5.54 12.93 -36.76
C GLN A 139 4.41 12.56 -37.72
N THR A 140 4.69 12.50 -39.02
CA THR A 140 3.71 12.14 -40.05
C THR A 140 3.16 10.72 -39.86
N ALA A 141 4.03 9.76 -39.54
CA ALA A 141 3.62 8.37 -39.34
C ALA A 141 2.80 8.18 -38.04
N LEU A 142 3.13 8.92 -36.98
CA LEU A 142 2.49 8.78 -35.67
C LEU A 142 1.06 9.31 -35.63
N GLU A 143 0.67 10.25 -36.50
CA GLU A 143 -0.70 10.78 -36.52
C GLU A 143 -1.75 9.69 -36.83
N GLU A 144 -1.42 8.74 -37.70
CA GLU A 144 -2.27 7.56 -37.98
C GLU A 144 -2.35 6.63 -36.76
N PHE A 145 -1.22 6.41 -36.08
CA PHE A 145 -1.16 5.48 -34.96
C PHE A 145 -1.84 6.02 -33.70
N LEU A 146 -1.68 7.31 -33.41
CA LEU A 146 -2.31 8.01 -32.28
C LEU A 146 -3.85 8.03 -32.40
N SER A 147 -4.38 8.05 -33.62
CA SER A 147 -5.83 8.02 -33.88
C SER A 147 -6.41 6.61 -34.00
N SER A 148 -5.55 5.58 -34.05
CA SER A 148 -5.98 4.18 -34.15
C SER A 148 -6.68 3.70 -32.89
N LYS A 149 -7.72 2.86 -33.05
CA LYS A 149 -8.36 2.13 -31.94
C LYS A 149 -7.61 0.85 -31.57
N GLU A 150 -6.68 0.41 -32.41
CA GLU A 150 -5.94 -0.83 -32.18
C GLU A 150 -4.89 -0.64 -31.07
N ARG A 151 -5.00 -1.41 -29.98
CA ARG A 151 -4.09 -1.28 -28.84
C ARG A 151 -2.62 -1.53 -29.24
N SER A 152 -2.33 -2.43 -30.17
CA SER A 152 -0.96 -2.72 -30.64
C SER A 152 -0.30 -1.49 -31.28
N ARG A 153 -1.05 -0.77 -32.14
CA ARG A 153 -0.62 0.50 -32.74
C ARG A 153 -0.45 1.58 -31.68
N GLN A 154 -1.33 1.64 -30.69
CA GLN A 154 -1.18 2.56 -29.55
C GLN A 154 0.06 2.25 -28.70
N CYS A 155 0.45 0.98 -28.54
CA CYS A 155 1.68 0.60 -27.83
C CYS A 155 2.92 1.13 -28.56
N VAL A 156 3.00 0.90 -29.87
CA VAL A 156 4.10 1.40 -30.71
C VAL A 156 4.14 2.93 -30.72
N ALA A 157 2.97 3.57 -30.78
CA ALA A 157 2.89 5.03 -30.67
C ALA A 157 3.47 5.54 -29.34
N ALA A 158 3.12 4.88 -28.23
CA ALA A 158 3.61 5.22 -26.91
C ALA A 158 5.15 5.05 -26.81
N GLU A 159 5.71 4.00 -27.40
CA GLU A 159 7.16 3.74 -27.41
C GLU A 159 7.93 4.73 -28.27
N ALA A 160 7.45 5.00 -29.48
CA ALA A 160 8.05 5.99 -30.37
C ALA A 160 8.01 7.38 -29.75
N MET A 161 6.84 7.78 -29.22
CA MET A 161 6.68 9.05 -28.52
C MET A 161 7.56 9.12 -27.26
N ALA A 162 7.73 8.04 -26.51
CA ALA A 162 8.65 7.99 -25.37
C ALA A 162 10.10 8.26 -25.81
N GLY A 163 10.52 7.67 -26.93
CA GLY A 163 11.82 7.92 -27.53
C GLY A 163 12.02 9.37 -27.97
N MET A 164 11.00 9.96 -28.61
CA MET A 164 10.99 11.37 -29.03
C MET A 164 11.07 12.32 -27.83
N LEU A 165 10.23 12.11 -26.81
CA LEU A 165 10.21 12.93 -25.59
C LEU A 165 11.52 12.84 -24.79
N HIS A 166 12.23 11.73 -24.89
CA HIS A 166 13.52 11.52 -24.21
C HIS A 166 14.73 11.91 -25.08
N SER A 167 14.51 12.33 -26.32
CA SER A 167 15.58 12.70 -27.23
C SER A 167 16.06 14.13 -26.97
N ASP A 168 17.37 14.31 -26.83
CA ASP A 168 18.00 15.61 -26.54
C ASP A 168 18.59 16.22 -27.82
N VAL A 169 17.73 16.52 -28.80
CA VAL A 169 18.19 17.03 -30.11
C VAL A 169 18.59 18.50 -30.02
N SER A 170 19.73 18.85 -30.60
CA SER A 170 20.13 20.23 -30.86
C SER A 170 19.53 20.72 -32.19
N GLY A 171 18.52 21.61 -32.15
CA GLY A 171 17.82 22.15 -33.32
C GLY A 171 16.63 23.05 -32.94
N ASP A 172 15.74 23.35 -33.89
CA ASP A 172 14.44 24.02 -33.63
C ASP A 172 13.52 23.07 -32.84
N LEU A 173 13.86 22.92 -31.55
CA LEU A 173 13.17 22.04 -30.63
C LEU A 173 11.77 22.59 -30.30
N GLU A 174 11.51 23.88 -30.51
CA GLU A 174 10.25 24.52 -30.13
C GLU A 174 9.07 23.96 -30.92
N SER A 175 9.12 24.01 -32.25
CA SER A 175 8.01 23.56 -33.11
C SER A 175 7.65 22.08 -32.92
N GLY A 176 8.67 21.21 -32.83
CA GLY A 176 8.45 19.77 -32.65
C GLY A 176 8.07 19.38 -31.22
N SER A 177 8.58 20.07 -30.20
CA SER A 177 8.16 19.84 -28.82
C SER A 177 6.72 20.32 -28.56
N ASP A 178 6.29 21.39 -29.20
CA ASP A 178 4.92 21.87 -29.09
C ASP A 178 3.92 20.88 -29.70
N TRP A 179 4.25 20.27 -30.86
CA TRP A 179 3.43 19.18 -31.40
C TRP A 179 3.38 17.97 -30.45
N LEU A 180 4.51 17.55 -29.88
CA LEU A 180 4.55 16.44 -28.91
C LEU A 180 3.67 16.73 -27.69
N MET A 181 3.71 17.95 -27.16
CA MET A 181 2.88 18.34 -26.02
C MET A 181 1.40 18.37 -26.38
N LEU A 182 1.03 18.82 -27.59
CA LEU A 182 -0.35 18.76 -28.07
C LEU A 182 -0.86 17.31 -28.19
N GLN A 183 -0.03 16.39 -28.69
CA GLN A 183 -0.41 14.98 -28.73
C GLN A 183 -0.51 14.37 -27.33
N LEU A 184 0.41 14.71 -26.42
CA LEU A 184 0.36 14.25 -25.03
C LEU A 184 -0.92 14.73 -24.35
N GLN A 185 -1.31 15.98 -24.57
CA GLN A 185 -2.56 16.53 -24.05
C GLN A 185 -3.79 15.79 -24.60
N LYS A 186 -3.81 15.45 -25.90
CA LYS A 186 -4.88 14.62 -26.49
C LYS A 186 -4.93 13.23 -25.85
N VAL A 187 -3.78 12.60 -25.63
CA VAL A 187 -3.68 11.31 -24.93
C VAL A 187 -4.24 11.40 -23.52
N VAL A 188 -3.91 12.45 -22.77
CA VAL A 188 -4.45 12.71 -21.42
C VAL A 188 -5.98 12.88 -21.48
N LEU A 189 -6.51 13.63 -22.44
CA LEU A 189 -7.94 13.96 -22.53
C LEU A 189 -8.82 12.84 -23.13
N THR A 190 -8.22 11.87 -23.84
CA THR A 190 -8.96 10.79 -24.50
C THR A 190 -9.58 9.82 -23.47
N PRO A 191 -10.87 9.51 -23.48
CA PRO A 191 -11.50 8.69 -22.43
C PRO A 191 -11.15 7.19 -22.47
N SER A 192 -10.40 6.72 -23.47
CA SER A 192 -9.99 5.31 -23.59
C SER A 192 -9.13 4.85 -22.40
N VAL A 193 -9.41 3.64 -21.91
CA VAL A 193 -8.75 3.03 -20.74
C VAL A 193 -7.77 1.92 -21.13
N GLU A 194 -7.90 1.34 -22.32
CA GLU A 194 -7.18 0.11 -22.72
C GLU A 194 -5.67 0.29 -22.88
N SER A 195 -5.23 1.44 -23.41
CA SER A 195 -3.81 1.75 -23.65
C SER A 195 -3.16 2.58 -22.54
N VAL A 196 -3.85 2.76 -21.41
CA VAL A 196 -3.36 3.60 -20.30
C VAL A 196 -2.05 3.08 -19.69
N PRO A 197 -1.83 1.76 -19.50
CA PRO A 197 -0.55 1.25 -18.99
C PRO A 197 0.64 1.59 -19.90
N GLU A 198 0.44 1.55 -21.22
CA GLU A 198 1.49 1.89 -22.19
C GLU A 198 1.78 3.39 -22.22
N TRP A 199 0.75 4.24 -22.16
CA TRP A 199 0.93 5.69 -22.04
C TRP A 199 1.56 6.10 -20.70
N ALA A 200 1.21 5.42 -19.60
CA ALA A 200 1.87 5.62 -18.31
C ALA A 200 3.37 5.25 -18.39
N SER A 201 3.70 4.16 -19.08
CA SER A 201 5.08 3.73 -19.33
C SER A 201 5.84 4.71 -20.22
N CYS A 202 5.19 5.26 -21.25
CA CYS A 202 5.73 6.32 -22.10
C CYS A 202 6.11 7.57 -21.28
N ILE A 203 5.17 8.09 -20.48
CA ILE A 203 5.40 9.26 -19.62
C ILE A 203 6.53 8.99 -18.64
N ARG A 204 6.49 7.83 -17.96
CA ARG A 204 7.50 7.41 -17.00
C ARG A 204 8.88 7.31 -17.64
N TYR A 205 8.97 6.75 -18.85
CA TYR A 205 10.21 6.69 -19.62
C TYR A 205 10.70 8.11 -19.98
N ALA A 206 9.82 8.98 -20.46
CA ALA A 206 10.12 10.35 -20.87
C ALA A 206 10.70 11.21 -19.73
N VAL A 207 10.21 11.03 -18.50
CA VAL A 207 10.69 11.83 -17.36
C VAL A 207 11.89 11.22 -16.62
N THR A 208 12.19 9.93 -16.78
CA THR A 208 13.28 9.27 -16.04
C THR A 208 14.65 9.45 -16.71
N GLY A 209 15.69 8.85 -16.15
CA GLY A 209 17.01 8.76 -16.79
C GLY A 209 17.73 10.11 -16.92
N LYS A 210 18.60 10.19 -17.93
CA LYS A 210 19.51 11.31 -18.18
C LYS A 210 19.54 11.67 -19.66
N GLU A 211 19.83 12.93 -19.94
CA GLU A 211 20.09 13.43 -21.30
C GLU A 211 21.33 12.78 -21.94
N ARG A 212 21.60 13.04 -23.23
CA ARG A 212 22.71 12.49 -24.04
C ARG A 212 24.08 12.61 -23.36
N SER A 213 24.34 13.72 -22.68
CA SER A 213 25.59 13.96 -21.93
C SER A 213 25.71 13.10 -20.66
N GLY A 214 24.58 12.57 -20.18
CA GLY A 214 24.50 11.81 -18.93
C GLY A 214 24.62 12.68 -17.66
N THR A 215 24.54 14.01 -17.79
CA THR A 215 24.75 14.93 -16.66
C THR A 215 23.44 15.45 -16.06
N ARG A 216 22.44 15.78 -16.88
CA ARG A 216 21.16 16.37 -16.44
C ARG A 216 19.95 15.48 -16.72
N ALA A 217 18.80 15.92 -16.21
CA ALA A 217 17.48 15.44 -16.59
C ALA A 217 17.23 15.56 -18.10
N PRO A 218 16.33 14.75 -18.70
CA PRO A 218 15.91 14.93 -20.09
C PRO A 218 15.38 16.34 -20.33
N VAL A 219 15.73 16.92 -21.48
CA VAL A 219 15.42 18.33 -21.81
C VAL A 219 13.91 18.62 -21.77
N LEU A 220 13.08 17.72 -22.29
CA LEU A 220 11.63 17.91 -22.36
C LEU A 220 10.88 17.52 -21.08
N ARG A 221 11.57 17.07 -20.02
CA ARG A 221 10.92 16.70 -18.76
C ARG A 221 10.02 17.82 -18.24
N GLN A 222 10.52 19.07 -18.24
CA GLN A 222 9.76 20.21 -17.74
C GLN A 222 8.47 20.43 -18.55
N LYS A 223 8.55 20.44 -19.88
CA LYS A 223 7.38 20.55 -20.76
C LYS A 223 6.36 19.41 -20.53
N VAL A 224 6.84 18.18 -20.32
CA VAL A 224 5.97 17.03 -19.99
C VAL A 224 5.25 17.27 -18.67
N LEU A 225 5.95 17.75 -17.63
CA LEU A 225 5.34 18.08 -16.34
C LEU A 225 4.33 19.23 -16.46
N ASP A 226 4.64 20.29 -17.22
CA ASP A 226 3.71 21.39 -17.51
C ASP A 226 2.42 20.88 -18.17
N CYS A 227 2.57 20.03 -19.19
CA CYS A 227 1.43 19.42 -19.89
C CYS A 227 0.53 18.62 -18.94
N LEU A 228 1.13 17.82 -18.05
CA LEU A 228 0.38 17.03 -17.07
C LEU A 228 -0.23 17.88 -15.95
N CYS A 229 0.44 18.96 -15.55
CA CYS A 229 -0.03 19.87 -14.51
C CYS A 229 -1.12 20.82 -15.01
N THR A 230 -1.25 21.00 -16.32
CA THR A 230 -2.30 21.84 -16.92
C THR A 230 -3.68 21.44 -16.41
N ALA A 231 -4.45 22.42 -15.95
CA ALA A 231 -5.79 22.20 -15.42
C ALA A 231 -6.71 21.63 -16.50
N VAL A 232 -7.50 20.63 -16.13
CA VAL A 232 -8.46 19.99 -17.03
C VAL A 232 -9.83 20.66 -16.86
N PRO A 233 -10.61 20.89 -17.93
CA PRO A 233 -11.93 21.50 -17.82
C PRO A 233 -12.85 20.73 -16.86
N HIS A 234 -13.67 21.42 -16.08
CA HIS A 234 -14.60 20.78 -15.12
C HIS A 234 -15.63 19.83 -15.75
N SER A 235 -15.82 19.89 -17.08
CA SER A 235 -16.76 19.06 -17.84
C SER A 235 -16.21 17.69 -18.26
N VAL A 236 -14.95 17.37 -17.97
CA VAL A 236 -14.37 16.09 -18.40
C VAL A 236 -14.94 14.90 -17.65
N ALA A 237 -14.92 13.74 -18.31
CA ALA A 237 -15.28 12.48 -17.70
C ALA A 237 -14.37 12.17 -16.49
N THR A 238 -14.92 11.54 -15.46
CA THR A 238 -14.18 11.18 -14.24
C THR A 238 -13.04 10.19 -14.52
N SER A 239 -13.18 9.34 -15.54
CA SER A 239 -12.11 8.44 -16.01
C SER A 239 -10.90 9.20 -16.55
N VAL A 240 -11.11 10.33 -17.24
CA VAL A 240 -10.04 11.22 -17.74
C VAL A 240 -9.30 11.85 -16.57
N LEU A 241 -10.03 12.33 -15.55
CA LEU A 241 -9.44 12.93 -14.37
C LEU A 241 -8.61 11.92 -13.55
N ALA A 242 -9.15 10.71 -13.31
CA ALA A 242 -8.43 9.63 -12.64
C ALA A 242 -7.15 9.23 -13.39
N LYS A 243 -7.24 9.17 -14.72
CA LYS A 243 -6.09 8.90 -15.59
C LYS A 243 -5.01 9.98 -15.48
N ARG A 244 -5.39 11.27 -15.50
CA ARG A 244 -4.44 12.38 -15.31
C ARG A 244 -3.69 12.26 -13.98
N TYR A 245 -4.39 12.04 -12.87
CA TYR A 245 -3.73 11.89 -11.56
C TYR A 245 -2.81 10.66 -11.51
N SER A 246 -3.17 9.60 -12.22
CA SER A 246 -2.32 8.42 -12.32
C SER A 246 -1.07 8.69 -13.17
N PHE A 247 -1.20 9.43 -14.28
CA PHE A 247 -0.06 9.90 -15.09
C PHE A 247 0.86 10.84 -14.31
N LEU A 248 0.31 11.77 -13.54
CA LEU A 248 1.07 12.59 -12.60
C LEU A 248 1.83 11.72 -11.60
N SER A 249 1.18 10.71 -11.01
CA SER A 249 1.82 9.81 -10.04
C SER A 249 3.04 9.10 -10.61
N VAL A 250 2.94 8.56 -11.83
CA VAL A 250 4.07 7.86 -12.48
C VAL A 250 5.15 8.81 -13.00
N ALA A 251 4.82 10.07 -13.27
CA ALA A 251 5.82 11.08 -13.60
C ALA A 251 6.60 11.50 -12.34
N LEU A 252 5.89 11.86 -11.27
CA LEU A 252 6.48 12.33 -10.02
C LEU A 252 7.31 11.24 -9.33
N ILE A 253 6.99 9.95 -9.53
CA ILE A 253 7.75 8.84 -8.93
C ILE A 253 9.20 8.75 -9.44
N GLU A 254 9.46 9.26 -10.65
CA GLU A 254 10.79 9.25 -11.29
C GLU A 254 11.63 10.48 -10.92
N ILE A 255 11.02 11.51 -10.35
CA ILE A 255 11.73 12.71 -9.91
C ILE A 255 12.42 12.39 -8.58
N SER A 256 13.75 12.34 -8.62
CA SER A 256 14.57 12.14 -7.42
C SER A 256 14.48 13.36 -6.51
N PRO A 257 13.96 13.24 -5.27
CA PRO A 257 13.84 14.39 -4.35
C PRO A 257 15.19 15.08 -4.06
N HIS A 258 16.27 14.31 -4.03
CA HIS A 258 17.63 14.82 -3.84
C HIS A 258 18.25 15.47 -5.09
N LYS A 259 17.51 15.64 -6.18
CA LYS A 259 17.99 16.32 -7.40
C LYS A 259 16.92 17.22 -8.00
N MET A 260 15.86 17.49 -7.25
CA MET A 260 14.73 18.29 -7.69
C MET A 260 15.17 19.73 -7.96
N SER A 261 14.78 20.30 -9.11
CA SER A 261 14.92 21.73 -9.38
C SER A 261 13.85 22.56 -8.64
N PRO A 262 14.03 23.87 -8.46
CA PRO A 262 13.02 24.74 -7.86
C PRO A 262 11.66 24.68 -8.57
N GLU A 263 11.67 24.56 -9.91
CA GLU A 263 10.46 24.41 -10.72
C GLU A 263 9.79 23.06 -10.46
N GLU A 264 10.58 21.98 -10.38
CA GLU A 264 10.09 20.65 -10.02
C GLU A 264 9.46 20.63 -8.61
N GLU A 265 10.04 21.35 -7.65
CA GLU A 265 9.47 21.51 -6.31
C GLU A 265 8.14 22.28 -6.34
N GLN A 266 8.07 23.37 -7.10
CA GLN A 266 6.84 24.12 -7.29
C GLN A 266 5.72 23.28 -7.92
N TYR A 267 6.02 22.40 -8.88
CA TYR A 267 5.01 21.48 -9.43
C TYR A 267 4.44 20.57 -8.35
N HIS A 268 5.28 20.02 -7.46
CA HIS A 268 4.79 19.17 -6.37
C HIS A 268 3.85 19.93 -5.43
N VAL A 269 4.18 21.17 -5.07
CA VAL A 269 3.33 22.00 -4.19
C VAL A 269 2.01 22.34 -4.88
N THR A 270 2.03 22.78 -6.14
CA THR A 270 0.84 23.14 -6.90
C THR A 270 -0.11 21.94 -7.04
N ILE A 271 0.40 20.78 -7.45
CA ILE A 271 -0.39 19.56 -7.57
C ILE A 271 -0.90 19.10 -6.22
N LEU A 272 -0.09 19.17 -5.17
CA LEU A 272 -0.54 18.78 -3.83
C LEU A 272 -1.72 19.62 -3.34
N ASN A 273 -1.73 20.93 -3.61
CA ASN A 273 -2.88 21.79 -3.30
C ASN A 273 -4.14 21.36 -4.07
N GLU A 274 -4.01 21.12 -5.38
CA GLU A 274 -5.11 20.62 -6.21
C GLU A 274 -5.67 19.29 -5.67
N LEU A 275 -4.81 18.35 -5.29
CA LEU A 275 -5.19 17.05 -4.75
C LEU A 275 -5.92 17.18 -3.40
N LEU A 276 -5.41 18.04 -2.51
CA LEU A 276 -6.01 18.30 -1.19
C LEU A 276 -7.40 18.90 -1.30
N ASP A 277 -7.62 19.80 -2.26
CA ASP A 277 -8.92 20.44 -2.48
C ASP A 277 -9.97 19.47 -3.08
N ASN A 278 -9.51 18.39 -3.72
CA ASN A 278 -10.37 17.40 -4.39
C ASN A 278 -10.54 16.07 -3.63
N MET A 279 -10.13 15.99 -2.36
CA MET A 279 -10.21 14.73 -1.58
C MET A 279 -11.64 14.17 -1.43
N SER A 280 -12.67 15.01 -1.50
CA SER A 280 -14.09 14.59 -1.39
C SER A 280 -14.75 14.33 -2.75
N HIS A 281 -13.96 14.10 -3.81
CA HIS A 281 -14.49 13.88 -5.15
C HIS A 281 -15.51 12.72 -5.20
N SER A 282 -16.54 12.85 -6.04
CA SER A 282 -17.68 11.91 -6.08
C SER A 282 -17.32 10.51 -6.59
N SER A 283 -16.44 10.40 -7.58
CA SER A 283 -15.96 9.13 -8.14
C SER A 283 -14.88 8.45 -7.28
N ALA A 284 -15.09 7.17 -6.93
CA ALA A 284 -14.14 6.36 -6.17
C ALA A 284 -12.80 6.17 -6.88
N GLN A 285 -12.81 5.95 -8.20
CA GLN A 285 -11.59 5.80 -9.00
C GLN A 285 -10.72 7.06 -8.96
N VAL A 286 -11.35 8.24 -8.93
CA VAL A 286 -10.63 9.52 -8.79
C VAL A 286 -10.04 9.64 -7.39
N ARG A 287 -10.78 9.26 -6.33
CA ARG A 287 -10.28 9.24 -4.95
C ARG A 287 -9.07 8.33 -4.77
N GLU A 288 -9.09 7.15 -5.39
CA GLU A 288 -7.95 6.23 -5.40
C GLU A 288 -6.73 6.88 -6.08
N ALA A 289 -6.91 7.44 -7.28
CA ALA A 289 -5.85 8.10 -8.02
C ALA A 289 -5.27 9.31 -7.25
N ILE A 290 -6.13 10.09 -6.58
CA ILE A 290 -5.72 11.20 -5.71
C ILE A 290 -4.89 10.67 -4.55
N GLY A 291 -5.34 9.64 -3.83
CA GLY A 291 -4.61 9.08 -2.70
C GLY A 291 -3.21 8.56 -3.09
N VAL A 292 -3.10 7.93 -4.26
CA VAL A 292 -1.81 7.49 -4.84
C VAL A 292 -0.92 8.68 -5.19
N ALA A 293 -1.46 9.70 -5.86
CA ALA A 293 -0.71 10.89 -6.24
C ALA A 293 -0.21 11.66 -5.02
N MET A 294 -1.06 11.81 -3.99
CA MET A 294 -0.70 12.43 -2.71
C MET A 294 0.43 11.66 -2.02
N CYS A 295 0.41 10.32 -2.03
CA CYS A 295 1.48 9.51 -1.46
C CYS A 295 2.85 9.86 -2.07
N VAL A 296 2.90 9.93 -3.41
CA VAL A 296 4.14 10.28 -4.13
C VAL A 296 4.53 11.72 -3.83
N ALA A 297 3.61 12.68 -4.02
CA ALA A 297 3.88 14.11 -3.85
C ALA A 297 4.35 14.45 -2.43
N CYS A 298 3.62 14.02 -1.39
CA CYS A 298 3.98 14.26 0.01
C CYS A 298 5.34 13.66 0.36
N SER A 299 5.64 12.43 -0.10
CA SER A 299 6.93 11.79 0.17
C SER A 299 8.09 12.54 -0.47
N ASN A 300 7.90 13.03 -1.71
CA ASN A 300 8.91 13.77 -2.44
C ASN A 300 9.18 15.13 -1.82
N VAL A 301 8.13 15.91 -1.49
CA VAL A 301 8.25 17.21 -0.82
C VAL A 301 8.97 17.07 0.53
N ARG A 302 8.64 16.02 1.30
CA ARG A 302 9.30 15.77 2.59
C ARG A 302 10.79 15.46 2.43
N LEU A 303 11.14 14.61 1.47
CA LEU A 303 12.53 14.25 1.17
C LEU A 303 13.33 15.42 0.60
N ALA A 304 12.70 16.31 -0.17
CA ALA A 304 13.31 17.52 -0.69
C ALA A 304 13.62 18.53 0.44
N GLY A 305 12.63 18.79 1.31
CA GLY A 305 12.78 19.74 2.44
C GLY A 305 13.86 19.34 3.46
N ALA A 306 14.17 18.05 3.60
CA ALA A 306 15.24 17.55 4.47
C ALA A 306 16.66 17.97 4.02
N ARG A 307 16.84 18.54 2.82
CA ARG A 307 18.15 18.96 2.28
C ARG A 307 18.66 20.29 2.83
N SER A 308 17.78 21.11 3.40
CA SER A 308 18.12 22.47 3.85
C SER A 308 17.94 22.63 5.38
N PRO A 309 18.76 21.96 6.21
CA PRO A 309 18.68 22.11 7.67
C PRO A 309 19.12 23.50 8.18
N GLY A 310 19.59 24.40 7.30
CA GLY A 310 20.23 25.67 7.66
C GLY A 310 19.50 26.96 7.25
N VAL A 311 18.34 26.89 6.59
CA VAL A 311 17.55 28.10 6.28
C VAL A 311 16.18 27.94 6.90
N LEU A 312 15.85 28.83 7.85
CA LEU A 312 14.52 29.02 8.44
C LEU A 312 13.50 29.58 7.41
N THR A 313 13.58 29.15 6.16
CA THR A 313 12.53 29.34 5.16
C THR A 313 11.61 28.13 5.22
N GLU A 314 10.64 28.26 6.13
CA GLU A 314 9.36 27.57 6.17
C GLU A 314 9.36 26.03 6.28
N GLN A 315 9.49 25.59 7.54
CA GLN A 315 8.75 24.44 8.07
C GLN A 315 7.21 24.53 7.81
N SER A 316 6.69 25.67 7.36
CA SER A 316 5.27 25.96 7.07
C SER A 316 4.67 25.04 5.98
N GLY A 317 5.37 24.80 4.87
CA GLY A 317 4.83 24.01 3.75
C GLY A 317 4.68 22.52 4.08
N ASN A 318 5.66 21.94 4.78
CA ASN A 318 5.62 20.55 5.23
C ASN A 318 4.57 20.32 6.32
N GLU A 319 4.42 21.27 7.26
CA GLU A 319 3.36 21.21 8.26
C GLU A 319 1.97 21.42 7.67
N TYR A 320 1.84 22.27 6.65
CA TYR A 320 0.54 22.64 6.07
C TYR A 320 -0.21 21.44 5.51
N TRP A 321 0.42 20.68 4.60
CA TRP A 321 -0.27 19.55 3.97
C TRP A 321 -0.47 18.39 4.95
N SER A 322 0.46 18.16 5.88
CA SER A 322 0.30 17.10 6.88
C SER A 322 -0.84 17.41 7.82
N LYS A 323 -0.96 18.67 8.28
CA LYS A 323 -2.10 19.15 9.07
C LYS A 323 -3.41 19.01 8.31
N ARG A 324 -3.46 19.33 7.01
CA ARG A 324 -4.67 19.12 6.19
C ARG A 324 -5.10 17.66 6.06
N LEU A 325 -4.20 16.70 6.27
CA LEU A 325 -4.50 15.27 6.33
C LEU A 325 -4.87 14.79 7.74
N THR A 326 -4.22 15.31 8.77
CA THR A 326 -4.32 14.80 10.14
C THR A 326 -5.29 15.57 11.02
N ASP A 327 -5.37 16.90 10.85
CA ASP A 327 -6.19 17.77 11.69
C ASP A 327 -7.67 17.52 11.40
N GLY A 328 -8.43 17.29 12.45
CA GLY A 328 -9.84 16.94 12.33
C GLY A 328 -10.10 15.50 11.89
N ALA A 329 -9.08 14.67 11.60
CA ALA A 329 -9.29 13.31 11.07
C ALA A 329 -9.93 12.38 12.12
N THR A 330 -9.57 12.55 13.40
CA THR A 330 -10.17 11.82 14.51
C THR A 330 -11.64 12.24 14.68
N GLU A 331 -11.90 13.54 14.73
CA GLU A 331 -13.25 14.11 14.83
C GLU A 331 -14.14 13.69 13.66
N LEU A 332 -13.56 13.66 12.45
CA LEU A 332 -14.22 13.18 11.23
C LEU A 332 -14.63 11.70 11.37
N SER A 333 -13.72 10.86 11.87
CA SER A 333 -14.02 9.43 12.07
C SER A 333 -15.11 9.19 13.11
N VAL A 334 -15.13 9.97 14.20
CA VAL A 334 -16.18 9.93 15.22
C VAL A 334 -17.52 10.39 14.64
N SER A 335 -17.52 11.46 13.84
CA SER A 335 -18.72 11.95 13.13
C SER A 335 -19.32 10.85 12.22
N ILE A 336 -18.49 10.20 11.40
CA ILE A 336 -18.90 9.11 10.51
C ILE A 336 -19.48 7.93 11.30
N GLN A 337 -18.88 7.56 12.44
CA GLN A 337 -19.39 6.50 13.30
C GLN A 337 -20.75 6.84 13.91
N ASN A 338 -20.89 8.05 14.47
CA ASN A 338 -22.13 8.49 15.11
C ASN A 338 -23.28 8.52 14.10
N ASN A 339 -23.03 9.02 12.88
CA ASN A 339 -24.04 9.06 11.83
C ASN A 339 -24.44 7.66 11.35
N SER A 340 -23.48 6.73 11.29
CA SER A 340 -23.77 5.31 10.98
C SER A 340 -24.71 4.68 12.02
N GLN A 341 -24.56 5.04 13.30
CA GLN A 341 -25.44 4.58 14.38
C GLN A 341 -26.82 5.24 14.32
N SER A 342 -26.88 6.55 14.06
CA SER A 342 -28.14 7.28 13.89
C SER A 342 -28.97 6.72 12.72
N LYS A 343 -28.36 6.42 11.57
CA LYS A 343 -29.07 5.80 10.44
C LYS A 343 -29.60 4.40 10.72
N GLN A 344 -28.91 3.61 11.56
CA GLN A 344 -29.43 2.32 12.02
C GLN A 344 -30.66 2.48 12.93
N LEU A 345 -30.74 3.59 13.68
CA LEU A 345 -31.87 3.92 14.55
C LEU A 345 -33.03 4.57 13.77
N GLU A 346 -32.74 5.42 12.78
CA GLU A 346 -33.76 6.09 11.94
C GLU A 346 -34.42 5.15 10.92
N LEU A 347 -33.75 4.10 10.44
CA LEU A 347 -34.40 3.02 9.67
C LEU A 347 -35.47 2.28 10.48
N ALA A 348 -35.60 2.55 11.79
CA ALA A 348 -36.68 2.08 12.64
C ALA A 348 -37.78 3.13 12.91
N SER A 349 -37.65 4.36 12.39
CA SER A 349 -38.65 5.44 12.54
C SER A 349 -38.68 6.37 11.33
N ASP A 350 -39.75 6.29 10.53
CA ASP A 350 -39.99 7.16 9.37
C ASP A 350 -40.03 8.64 9.74
N SER A 351 -39.00 9.43 9.40
CA SER A 351 -39.17 10.86 9.18
C SER A 351 -38.11 11.46 8.25
N SER A 352 -38.57 12.30 7.33
CA SER A 352 -37.81 12.84 6.20
C SER A 352 -37.49 14.33 6.39
N THR A 353 -36.27 14.65 6.82
CA THR A 353 -35.68 16.00 6.73
C THR A 353 -34.15 15.90 6.61
N ALA A 354 -33.60 15.65 5.41
CA ALA A 354 -32.20 15.21 5.27
C ALA A 354 -31.29 15.91 4.23
N ASN A 355 -31.80 16.76 3.33
CA ASN A 355 -31.01 17.15 2.13
C ASN A 355 -29.73 17.98 2.37
N GLY A 356 -29.58 18.69 3.49
CA GLY A 356 -28.39 19.51 3.78
C GLY A 356 -27.31 18.79 4.60
N LEU A 357 -27.72 17.90 5.51
CA LEU A 357 -26.83 17.14 6.38
C LEU A 357 -26.20 15.96 5.61
N ASP A 358 -26.97 15.34 4.72
CA ASP A 358 -26.53 14.22 3.89
C ASP A 358 -25.34 14.58 2.99
N ASN A 359 -25.34 15.78 2.40
CA ASN A 359 -24.26 16.21 1.50
C ASN A 359 -22.91 16.38 2.21
N LYS A 360 -22.92 16.86 3.46
CA LYS A 360 -21.70 17.01 4.27
C LYS A 360 -21.19 15.64 4.73
N GLU A 361 -22.08 14.78 5.21
CA GLU A 361 -21.73 13.42 5.63
C GLU A 361 -21.12 12.60 4.49
N GLU A 362 -21.68 12.71 3.29
CA GLU A 362 -21.17 12.02 2.11
C GLU A 362 -19.78 12.57 1.72
N ALA A 363 -19.57 13.88 1.82
CA ALA A 363 -18.27 14.50 1.56
C ALA A 363 -17.20 14.11 2.58
N ASP A 364 -17.57 13.98 3.86
CA ASP A 364 -16.71 13.54 4.97
C ASP A 364 -16.26 12.08 4.77
N THR A 365 -17.21 11.21 4.40
CA THR A 365 -16.96 9.81 4.05
C THR A 365 -16.00 9.69 2.87
N LYS A 366 -16.28 10.43 1.77
CA LYS A 366 -15.42 10.49 0.58
C LYS A 366 -14.01 10.98 0.91
N ARG A 367 -13.86 12.01 1.75
CA ARG A 367 -12.56 12.50 2.19
C ARG A 367 -11.77 11.40 2.92
N MET A 368 -12.42 10.68 3.82
CA MET A 368 -11.77 9.60 4.58
C MET A 368 -11.35 8.43 3.69
N GLU A 369 -12.13 8.08 2.67
CA GLU A 369 -11.72 7.08 1.68
C GLU A 369 -10.43 7.49 0.96
N THR A 370 -10.31 8.74 0.53
CA THR A 370 -9.08 9.28 -0.08
C THR A 370 -7.89 9.20 0.88
N ILE A 371 -8.09 9.52 2.15
CA ILE A 371 -7.06 9.40 3.20
C ILE A 371 -6.60 7.93 3.36
N PHE A 372 -7.52 6.96 3.32
CA PHE A 372 -7.15 5.55 3.38
C PHE A 372 -6.45 5.07 2.10
N HIS A 373 -6.84 5.55 0.91
CA HIS A 373 -6.08 5.29 -0.31
C HIS A 373 -4.64 5.80 -0.20
N PHE A 374 -4.44 7.01 0.33
CA PHE A 374 -3.12 7.59 0.63
C PHE A 374 -2.31 6.72 1.61
N MET A 375 -2.95 6.26 2.69
CA MET A 375 -2.30 5.42 3.70
C MET A 375 -1.89 4.06 3.14
N ILE A 376 -2.80 3.40 2.40
CA ILE A 376 -2.54 2.11 1.73
C ILE A 376 -1.39 2.25 0.73
N ALA A 377 -1.43 3.29 -0.10
CA ALA A 377 -0.38 3.64 -1.05
C ALA A 377 0.99 3.80 -0.36
N SER A 378 1.02 4.54 0.75
CA SER A 378 2.23 4.81 1.52
C SER A 378 2.81 3.55 2.16
N LEU A 379 1.96 2.68 2.69
CA LEU A 379 2.37 1.44 3.33
C LEU A 379 2.84 0.38 2.31
N LYS A 380 2.14 0.21 1.19
CA LYS A 380 2.52 -0.73 0.11
C LYS A 380 3.83 -0.35 -0.56
N SER A 381 4.08 0.93 -0.74
CA SER A 381 5.24 1.44 -1.49
C SER A 381 6.53 1.55 -0.70
N GLY A 382 6.46 1.41 0.63
CA GLY A 382 7.58 1.72 1.53
C GLY A 382 7.76 3.20 1.84
N ARG A 383 7.08 4.12 1.13
CA ARG A 383 7.14 5.58 1.37
C ARG A 383 6.66 6.01 2.75
N SER A 384 5.88 5.15 3.42
CA SER A 384 5.53 5.31 4.83
C SER A 384 6.73 5.58 5.74
N SER A 385 7.97 5.22 5.37
CA SER A 385 9.18 5.52 6.15
C SER A 385 9.42 7.01 6.38
N VAL A 386 9.02 7.87 5.45
CA VAL A 386 9.17 9.33 5.57
C VAL A 386 7.86 10.02 5.94
N LEU A 387 6.79 9.25 6.18
CA LEU A 387 5.43 9.75 6.46
C LEU A 387 4.89 9.20 7.79
N LEU A 388 5.74 8.67 8.67
CA LEU A 388 5.31 7.97 9.89
C LEU A 388 4.50 8.85 10.84
N ASP A 389 4.81 10.15 10.92
CA ASP A 389 4.04 11.15 11.67
C ASP A 389 2.57 11.16 11.24
N VAL A 390 2.33 11.25 9.93
CA VAL A 390 0.99 11.28 9.34
C VAL A 390 0.30 9.94 9.52
N ILE A 391 1.01 8.83 9.28
CA ILE A 391 0.45 7.47 9.40
C ILE A 391 -0.01 7.20 10.84
N ILE A 392 0.74 7.65 11.84
CA ILE A 392 0.38 7.44 13.26
C ILE A 392 -0.75 8.36 13.69
N ALA A 393 -0.81 9.59 13.19
CA ALA A 393 -1.95 10.48 13.44
C ALA A 393 -3.28 9.89 12.90
N LEU A 394 -3.20 9.04 11.86
CA LEU A 394 -4.34 8.31 11.29
C LEU A 394 -4.63 6.96 11.96
N PHE A 395 -3.91 6.60 13.03
CA PHE A 395 -4.09 5.32 13.74
C PHE A 395 -5.54 5.11 14.22
N TYR A 396 -6.10 6.11 14.89
CA TYR A 396 -7.46 6.02 15.44
C TYR A 396 -8.53 5.86 14.35
N PRO A 397 -8.58 6.69 13.28
CA PRO A 397 -9.49 6.49 12.16
C PRO A 397 -9.45 5.07 11.56
N VAL A 398 -8.26 4.47 11.45
CA VAL A 398 -8.09 3.10 10.93
C VAL A 398 -8.71 2.05 11.86
N LEU A 399 -8.63 2.24 13.19
CA LEU A 399 -9.27 1.33 14.14
C LEU A 399 -10.80 1.52 14.16
N SER A 400 -11.26 2.76 14.20
CA SER A 400 -12.66 3.09 14.42
C SER A 400 -13.54 2.79 13.20
N LEU A 401 -13.02 2.93 11.98
CA LEU A 401 -13.81 2.82 10.75
C LEU A 401 -13.82 1.43 10.10
N GLN A 402 -13.33 0.38 10.76
CA GLN A 402 -13.31 -0.98 10.20
C GLN A 402 -14.71 -1.59 10.03
N GLU A 403 -15.70 -1.14 10.80
CA GLU A 403 -17.06 -1.66 10.76
C GLU A 403 -18.06 -0.50 10.75
N THR A 404 -18.19 0.14 9.58
CA THR A 404 -19.14 1.22 9.31
C THR A 404 -20.25 0.76 8.36
N SER A 405 -21.29 1.58 8.18
CA SER A 405 -22.38 1.29 7.23
C SER A 405 -21.91 1.33 5.76
N ASN A 406 -20.92 2.17 5.44
CA ASN A 406 -20.29 2.22 4.13
C ASN A 406 -19.28 1.06 3.99
N LYS A 407 -19.62 0.09 3.12
CA LYS A 407 -18.82 -1.12 2.87
C LYS A 407 -17.45 -0.81 2.24
N ASP A 408 -17.38 0.17 1.34
CA ASP A 408 -16.14 0.53 0.64
C ASP A 408 -15.16 1.19 1.61
N LEU A 409 -15.64 2.14 2.42
CA LEU A 409 -14.85 2.75 3.50
C LEU A 409 -14.37 1.69 4.51
N SER A 410 -15.25 0.77 4.93
CA SER A 410 -14.90 -0.33 5.83
C SER A 410 -13.80 -1.23 5.23
N LEU A 411 -13.88 -1.55 3.94
CA LEU A 411 -12.88 -2.36 3.25
C LEU A 411 -11.53 -1.64 3.16
N LEU A 412 -11.53 -0.33 2.91
CA LEU A 412 -10.33 0.50 2.90
C LEU A 412 -9.68 0.57 4.30
N ALA A 413 -10.48 0.79 5.35
CA ALA A 413 -9.99 0.80 6.73
C ALA A 413 -9.34 -0.55 7.10
N LYS A 414 -9.99 -1.67 6.78
CA LYS A 414 -9.45 -3.03 6.97
C LYS A 414 -8.16 -3.25 6.19
N SER A 415 -8.09 -2.79 4.95
CA SER A 415 -6.88 -2.88 4.11
C SER A 415 -5.73 -2.07 4.68
N ALA A 416 -6.01 -0.83 5.14
CA ALA A 416 -5.03 0.01 5.81
C ALA A 416 -4.54 -0.62 7.12
N PHE A 417 -5.45 -1.17 7.91
CA PHE A 417 -5.16 -1.87 9.16
C PHE A 417 -4.24 -3.08 8.95
N GLU A 418 -4.56 -3.92 7.95
CA GLU A 418 -3.78 -5.11 7.63
C GLU A 418 -2.35 -4.77 7.21
N LEU A 419 -2.11 -3.61 6.58
CA LEU A 419 -0.77 -3.14 6.26
C LEU A 419 -0.08 -2.48 7.45
N LEU A 420 -0.82 -1.68 8.22
CA LEU A 420 -0.30 -0.93 9.37
C LEU A 420 0.27 -1.85 10.44
N LYS A 421 -0.41 -2.97 10.75
CA LYS A 421 0.04 -3.91 11.80
C LYS A 421 1.42 -4.53 11.54
N TRP A 422 1.88 -4.56 10.28
CA TRP A 422 3.20 -5.09 9.91
C TRP A 422 4.32 -4.04 9.96
N ARG A 423 3.94 -2.75 10.01
CA ARG A 423 4.89 -1.63 10.01
C ARG A 423 5.63 -1.55 11.34
N THR A 424 6.95 -1.58 11.30
CA THR A 424 7.79 -1.29 12.46
C THR A 424 7.90 0.22 12.66
N LEU A 425 7.70 0.67 13.89
CA LEU A 425 7.74 2.07 14.28
C LEU A 425 9.04 2.35 15.07
N PRO A 426 10.01 3.10 14.51
CA PRO A 426 11.18 3.57 15.25
C PRO A 426 10.80 4.70 16.23
N ARG A 427 11.66 4.97 17.21
CA ARG A 427 11.53 6.18 18.06
C ARG A 427 11.82 7.44 17.22
N PRO A 428 11.17 8.59 17.45
CA PRO A 428 10.19 8.89 18.52
C PRO A 428 8.73 8.51 18.19
N PHE A 429 8.49 7.89 17.03
CA PHE A 429 7.15 7.56 16.55
C PHE A 429 6.48 6.45 17.38
N LEU A 430 7.30 5.56 17.93
CA LEU A 430 6.84 4.50 18.82
C LEU A 430 6.12 5.05 20.05
N GLU A 431 6.64 6.11 20.67
CA GLU A 431 6.05 6.76 21.84
C GLU A 431 4.66 7.31 21.52
N THR A 432 4.51 8.00 20.39
CA THR A 432 3.21 8.51 19.92
C THR A 432 2.22 7.37 19.65
N ALA A 433 2.68 6.28 19.04
CA ALA A 433 1.83 5.12 18.80
C ALA A 433 1.38 4.45 20.12
N ILE A 434 2.26 4.35 21.12
CA ILE A 434 1.89 3.84 22.45
C ILE A 434 0.83 4.74 23.09
N MET A 435 0.98 6.06 23.03
CA MET A 435 -0.07 6.98 23.54
C MET A 435 -1.41 6.77 22.84
N ALA A 436 -1.42 6.63 21.51
CA ALA A 436 -2.63 6.37 20.73
C ALA A 436 -3.26 5.00 21.02
N ILE A 437 -2.44 3.98 21.26
CA ILE A 437 -2.89 2.66 21.72
C ILE A 437 -3.60 2.79 23.06
N LEU A 438 -2.99 3.47 24.04
CA LEU A 438 -3.50 3.58 25.40
C LEU A 438 -4.79 4.40 25.48
N SER A 439 -4.95 5.41 24.63
CA SER A 439 -6.21 6.17 24.55
C SER A 439 -7.35 5.34 23.96
N SER A 440 -7.05 4.52 22.94
CA SER A 440 -8.05 3.72 22.21
C SER A 440 -8.69 2.59 23.05
N VAL A 441 -8.11 2.26 24.20
CA VAL A 441 -8.63 1.22 25.12
C VAL A 441 -9.98 1.61 25.71
N ASN A 442 -10.18 2.90 25.95
CA ASN A 442 -11.40 3.42 26.55
C ASN A 442 -12.40 3.91 25.49
N ASP A 443 -12.21 3.52 24.22
CA ASP A 443 -13.12 3.92 23.15
C ASP A 443 -14.55 3.43 23.44
N PRO A 444 -15.59 4.25 23.27
CA PRO A 444 -16.96 3.86 23.57
C PRO A 444 -17.43 2.71 22.67
N ASN A 445 -16.93 2.61 21.43
CA ASN A 445 -17.30 1.56 20.51
C ASN A 445 -16.45 0.30 20.76
N TRP A 446 -17.11 -0.77 21.20
CA TRP A 446 -16.45 -2.05 21.50
C TRP A 446 -15.72 -2.65 20.29
N ARG A 447 -16.17 -2.33 19.06
CA ARG A 447 -15.51 -2.77 17.83
C ARG A 447 -14.14 -2.13 17.66
N THR A 448 -13.99 -0.85 18.00
CA THR A 448 -12.70 -0.16 18.04
C THR A 448 -11.76 -0.84 19.05
N ARG A 449 -12.27 -1.15 20.26
CA ARG A 449 -11.50 -1.88 21.28
C ARG A 449 -11.10 -3.28 20.81
N SER A 450 -11.96 -3.98 20.09
CA SER A 450 -11.66 -5.28 19.47
C SER A 450 -10.60 -5.16 18.36
N ALA A 451 -10.69 -4.14 17.51
CA ALA A 451 -9.67 -3.85 16.49
C ALA A 451 -8.30 -3.52 17.12
N LEU A 452 -8.29 -2.78 18.24
CA LEU A 452 -7.09 -2.51 19.01
C LEU A 452 -6.43 -3.81 19.52
N LEU A 453 -7.22 -4.77 20.02
CA LEU A 453 -6.71 -6.08 20.44
C LEU A 453 -6.05 -6.84 19.29
N SER A 454 -6.67 -6.85 18.11
CA SER A 454 -6.08 -7.43 16.89
C SER A 454 -4.74 -6.77 16.52
N TYR A 455 -4.64 -5.44 16.66
CA TYR A 455 -3.41 -4.70 16.40
C TYR A 455 -2.33 -5.06 17.41
N LEU A 456 -2.66 -5.00 18.71
CA LEU A 456 -1.75 -5.25 19.83
C LEU A 456 -1.09 -6.63 19.77
N ARG A 457 -1.84 -7.65 19.32
CA ARG A 457 -1.30 -8.99 19.11
C ARG A 457 -0.10 -8.99 18.17
N THR A 458 -0.20 -8.33 17.03
CA THR A 458 0.88 -8.27 16.02
C THR A 458 1.95 -7.27 16.44
N PHE A 459 1.54 -6.10 16.93
CA PHE A 459 2.41 -5.02 17.35
C PHE A 459 3.41 -5.45 18.42
N THR A 460 2.93 -6.11 19.49
CA THR A 460 3.77 -6.52 20.62
C THR A 460 4.86 -7.48 20.17
N TYR A 461 4.53 -8.47 19.32
CA TYR A 461 5.51 -9.42 18.79
C TYR A 461 6.56 -8.72 17.91
N ARG A 462 6.11 -7.85 17.00
CA ARG A 462 6.99 -7.12 16.06
C ARG A 462 7.90 -6.11 16.75
N HIS A 463 7.49 -5.57 17.91
CA HIS A 463 8.24 -4.56 18.66
C HIS A 463 8.88 -5.11 19.95
N THR A 464 8.87 -6.44 20.16
CA THR A 464 9.36 -7.07 21.41
C THR A 464 10.81 -6.66 21.78
N PHE A 465 11.67 -6.41 20.80
CA PHE A 465 13.07 -6.02 21.03
C PHE A 465 13.29 -4.50 21.12
N ILE A 466 12.29 -3.68 20.79
CA ILE A 466 12.37 -2.21 20.78
C ILE A 466 11.63 -1.61 21.98
N LEU A 467 10.58 -2.30 22.45
CA LEU A 467 9.84 -1.93 23.66
C LEU A 467 10.70 -2.16 24.91
N SER A 468 10.74 -1.14 25.76
CA SER A 468 11.28 -1.22 27.12
C SER A 468 10.41 -2.11 28.02
N GLY A 469 10.96 -2.56 29.15
CA GLY A 469 10.20 -3.34 30.13
C GLY A 469 8.94 -2.61 30.63
N SER A 470 9.02 -1.30 30.89
CA SER A 470 7.87 -0.50 31.32
C SER A 470 6.78 -0.40 30.25
N GLU A 471 7.15 -0.21 28.98
CA GLU A 471 6.19 -0.16 27.87
C GLU A 471 5.51 -1.51 27.66
N LYS A 472 6.26 -2.62 27.75
CA LYS A 472 5.68 -3.97 27.71
C LYS A 472 4.69 -4.17 28.85
N SER A 473 5.06 -3.86 30.09
CA SER A 473 4.17 -3.96 31.24
C SER A 473 2.90 -3.13 31.05
N GLN A 474 3.01 -1.91 30.52
CA GLN A 474 1.87 -1.03 30.30
C GLN A 474 0.91 -1.57 29.24
N ILE A 475 1.43 -2.17 28.16
CA ILE A 475 0.63 -2.83 27.13
C ILE A 475 -0.07 -4.07 27.69
N TRP A 476 0.62 -4.89 28.48
CA TRP A 476 0.03 -6.06 29.13
C TRP A 476 -1.11 -5.65 30.07
N GLN A 477 -0.86 -4.71 30.98
CA GLN A 477 -1.89 -4.18 31.90
C GLN A 477 -3.09 -3.60 31.14
N THR A 478 -2.85 -3.01 29.98
CA THR A 478 -3.90 -2.48 29.11
C THR A 478 -4.81 -3.58 28.57
N ILE A 479 -4.23 -4.68 28.07
CA ILE A 479 -5.00 -5.83 27.57
C ILE A 479 -5.71 -6.53 28.73
N GLU A 480 -5.07 -6.65 29.90
CA GLU A 480 -5.66 -7.23 31.11
C GLU A 480 -6.92 -6.48 31.56
N LYS A 481 -6.95 -5.15 31.48
CA LYS A 481 -8.15 -4.35 31.80
C LYS A 481 -9.36 -4.74 30.93
N LEU A 482 -9.13 -5.18 29.69
CA LEU A 482 -10.18 -5.59 28.76
C LEU A 482 -10.76 -6.99 29.08
N LEU A 483 -10.18 -7.75 30.01
CA LEU A 483 -10.76 -9.02 30.47
C LEU A 483 -12.07 -8.84 31.26
N VAL A 484 -12.31 -7.65 31.80
CA VAL A 484 -13.55 -7.29 32.52
C VAL A 484 -14.39 -6.27 31.75
N ASP A 485 -14.16 -6.14 30.44
CA ASP A 485 -14.92 -5.28 29.54
C ASP A 485 -16.43 -5.59 29.57
N ASN A 486 -17.27 -4.58 29.30
CA ASN A 486 -18.72 -4.73 29.30
C ASN A 486 -19.19 -5.70 28.18
N GLN A 487 -18.48 -5.74 27.06
CA GLN A 487 -18.78 -6.60 25.93
C GLN A 487 -18.09 -7.97 26.08
N VAL A 488 -18.83 -9.07 25.91
CA VAL A 488 -18.27 -10.44 26.06
C VAL A 488 -17.19 -10.72 25.03
N GLU A 489 -17.41 -10.29 23.80
CA GLU A 489 -16.54 -10.50 22.63
C GLU A 489 -15.18 -9.83 22.84
N VAL A 490 -15.15 -8.64 23.45
CA VAL A 490 -13.89 -7.95 23.79
C VAL A 490 -13.13 -8.72 24.87
N ARG A 491 -13.84 -9.23 25.89
CA ARG A 491 -13.22 -10.06 26.94
C ARG A 491 -12.61 -11.34 26.38
N GLU A 492 -13.35 -12.07 25.55
CA GLU A 492 -12.88 -13.30 24.89
C GLU A 492 -11.68 -13.02 23.97
N HIS A 493 -11.73 -11.92 23.20
CA HIS A 493 -10.63 -11.53 22.33
C HIS A 493 -9.38 -11.15 23.14
N ALA A 494 -9.52 -10.40 24.24
CA ALA A 494 -8.41 -10.02 25.12
C ALA A 494 -7.69 -11.25 25.69
N ALA A 495 -8.46 -12.26 26.11
CA ALA A 495 -7.91 -13.53 26.58
C ALA A 495 -7.10 -14.26 25.49
N GLY A 496 -7.60 -14.28 24.24
CA GLY A 496 -6.88 -14.86 23.11
C GLY A 496 -5.59 -14.12 22.76
N VAL A 497 -5.58 -12.79 22.90
CA VAL A 497 -4.37 -11.97 22.73
C VAL A 497 -3.36 -12.28 23.84
N LEU A 498 -3.77 -12.30 25.12
CA LEU A 498 -2.89 -12.63 26.24
C LEU A 498 -2.29 -14.04 26.10
N ALA A 499 -3.11 -15.04 25.74
CA ALA A 499 -2.64 -16.40 25.47
C ALA A 499 -1.56 -16.44 24.37
N SER A 500 -1.66 -15.54 23.38
CA SER A 500 -0.67 -15.39 22.32
C SER A 500 0.60 -14.67 22.81
N LEU A 501 0.46 -13.63 23.63
CA LEU A 501 1.60 -12.88 24.18
C LEU A 501 2.44 -13.72 25.15
N MET A 502 1.79 -14.60 25.92
CA MET A 502 2.46 -15.54 26.82
C MET A 502 3.33 -16.58 26.11
N LYS A 503 3.10 -16.82 24.81
CA LYS A 503 3.99 -17.63 23.97
C LYS A 503 5.25 -16.86 23.56
N GLY A 504 5.27 -15.55 23.80
CA GLY A 504 6.35 -14.64 23.45
C GLY A 504 7.55 -14.72 24.40
N ILE A 505 8.49 -13.79 24.20
CA ILE A 505 9.83 -13.86 24.78
C ILE A 505 9.87 -13.41 26.26
N ASP A 506 8.91 -12.59 26.70
CA ASP A 506 8.95 -12.00 28.05
C ASP A 506 8.44 -12.99 29.12
N LYS A 507 9.38 -13.82 29.61
CA LYS A 507 9.10 -14.88 30.57
C LYS A 507 8.65 -14.36 31.93
N ASP A 508 9.12 -13.18 32.33
CA ASP A 508 8.82 -12.59 33.64
C ASP A 508 7.39 -12.05 33.67
N LEU A 509 7.00 -11.28 32.64
CA LEU A 509 5.60 -10.85 32.50
C LEU A 509 4.64 -12.02 32.38
N SER A 510 5.03 -13.04 31.60
CA SER A 510 4.22 -14.25 31.46
C SER A 510 4.07 -15.00 32.79
N LYS A 511 5.11 -15.03 33.62
CA LYS A 511 5.05 -15.66 34.95
C LYS A 511 4.19 -14.88 35.91
N ASP A 512 4.42 -13.57 36.02
CA ASP A 512 3.62 -12.69 36.87
C ASP A 512 2.12 -12.78 36.53
N PHE A 513 1.77 -12.71 35.24
CA PHE A 513 0.39 -12.83 34.79
C PHE A 513 -0.23 -14.18 35.17
N ARG A 514 0.48 -15.29 34.99
CA ARG A 514 -0.01 -16.63 35.39
C ARG A 514 -0.29 -16.69 36.89
N ASP A 515 0.68 -16.30 37.70
CA ASP A 515 0.60 -16.38 39.16
C ASP A 515 -0.56 -15.51 39.68
N ARG A 516 -0.72 -14.28 39.13
CA ARG A 516 -1.86 -13.40 39.43
C ARG A 516 -3.20 -13.98 38.95
N SER A 517 -3.25 -14.58 37.76
CA SER A 517 -4.47 -15.17 37.21
C SER A 517 -4.99 -16.32 38.09
N HIS A 518 -4.08 -17.15 38.59
CA HIS A 518 -4.41 -18.24 39.50
C HIS A 518 -4.89 -17.72 40.86
N ALA A 519 -4.14 -16.79 41.46
CA ALA A 519 -4.50 -16.21 42.75
C ALA A 519 -5.86 -15.50 42.71
N GLN A 520 -6.16 -14.75 41.65
CA GLN A 520 -7.42 -14.05 41.49
C GLN A 520 -8.61 -15.03 41.38
N ALA A 521 -8.49 -16.07 40.55
CA ALA A 521 -9.55 -17.06 40.41
C ALA A 521 -9.76 -17.87 41.71
N GLN A 522 -8.68 -18.25 42.39
CA GLN A 522 -8.76 -18.93 43.69
C GLN A 522 -9.47 -18.06 44.72
N SER A 523 -9.12 -16.77 44.80
CA SER A 523 -9.76 -15.82 45.72
C SER A 523 -11.27 -15.69 45.47
N ILE A 524 -11.73 -15.75 44.23
CA ILE A 524 -13.17 -15.72 43.90
C ILE A 524 -13.87 -16.97 44.45
N LEU A 525 -13.29 -18.16 44.27
CA LEU A 525 -13.85 -19.39 44.82
C LEU A 525 -13.89 -19.39 46.33
N ASP A 526 -12.81 -18.96 46.98
CA ASP A 526 -12.72 -18.90 48.45
C ASP A 526 -13.73 -17.92 49.04
N THR A 527 -13.89 -16.75 48.39
CA THR A 527 -14.90 -15.75 48.79
C THR A 527 -16.31 -16.30 48.65
N ARG A 528 -16.59 -17.04 47.57
CA ARG A 528 -17.90 -17.65 47.34
C ARG A 528 -18.20 -18.80 48.31
N ARG A 529 -17.20 -19.58 48.70
CA ARG A 529 -17.31 -20.62 49.74
C ARG A 529 -17.63 -20.01 51.10
N ARG A 530 -17.01 -18.88 51.45
CA ARG A 530 -17.25 -18.18 52.73
C ARG A 530 -18.56 -17.39 52.72
N THR A 531 -18.90 -16.78 51.60
CA THR A 531 -20.06 -15.89 51.43
C THR A 531 -20.78 -16.20 50.12
N PRO A 532 -21.79 -17.10 50.13
CA PRO A 532 -22.48 -17.53 48.90
C PRO A 532 -23.20 -16.43 48.12
N LYS A 533 -23.46 -15.28 48.77
CA LYS A 533 -24.04 -14.06 48.19
C LYS A 533 -22.99 -13.04 47.72
N SER A 534 -21.71 -13.40 47.62
CA SER A 534 -20.64 -12.48 47.22
C SER A 534 -20.97 -11.82 45.87
N GLY A 535 -21.14 -10.50 45.87
CA GLY A 535 -21.63 -9.69 44.75
C GLY A 535 -20.61 -9.41 43.64
N HIS A 536 -19.76 -10.38 43.29
CA HIS A 536 -18.90 -10.22 42.12
C HIS A 536 -19.76 -10.13 40.86
N SER A 537 -19.46 -9.15 40.00
CA SER A 537 -20.13 -9.04 38.71
C SER A 537 -19.80 -10.24 37.82
N VAL A 538 -20.70 -10.57 36.89
CA VAL A 538 -20.43 -11.60 35.86
C VAL A 538 -19.18 -11.26 35.06
N ALA A 539 -18.90 -9.96 34.83
CA ALA A 539 -17.68 -9.52 34.15
C ALA A 539 -16.41 -9.86 34.93
N THR A 540 -16.41 -9.64 36.25
CA THR A 540 -15.28 -9.94 37.14
C THR A 540 -14.99 -11.45 37.19
N ILE A 541 -16.04 -12.28 37.36
CA ILE A 541 -15.88 -13.74 37.38
C ILE A 541 -15.38 -14.25 36.03
N HIS A 542 -16.00 -13.79 34.94
CA HIS A 542 -15.60 -14.19 33.60
C HIS A 542 -14.18 -13.75 33.27
N GLY A 543 -13.77 -12.54 33.64
CA GLY A 543 -12.41 -12.04 33.42
C GLY A 543 -11.34 -12.88 34.12
N ALA A 544 -11.57 -13.30 35.37
CA ALA A 544 -10.65 -14.19 36.08
C ALA A 544 -10.56 -15.58 35.41
N VAL A 545 -11.70 -16.13 34.97
CA VAL A 545 -11.75 -17.41 34.24
C VAL A 545 -11.08 -17.30 32.87
N LEU A 546 -11.22 -16.17 32.18
CA LEU A 546 -10.57 -15.89 30.91
C LEU A 546 -9.05 -15.73 31.08
N ALA A 547 -8.58 -15.10 32.17
CA ALA A 547 -7.17 -15.03 32.51
C ALA A 547 -6.57 -16.43 32.72
N LEU A 548 -7.25 -17.27 33.51
CA LEU A 548 -6.87 -18.68 33.67
C LEU A 548 -6.87 -19.44 32.33
N THR A 549 -7.90 -19.22 31.52
CA THR A 549 -8.02 -19.83 30.19
C THR A 549 -6.86 -19.42 29.29
N ALA A 550 -6.49 -18.14 29.29
CA ALA A 550 -5.34 -17.65 28.54
C ALA A 550 -4.04 -18.33 29.00
N SER A 551 -3.86 -18.50 30.31
CA SER A 551 -2.73 -19.24 30.88
C SER A 551 -2.67 -20.69 30.42
N VAL A 552 -3.78 -21.42 30.49
CA VAL A 552 -3.88 -22.82 30.06
C VAL A 552 -3.62 -22.96 28.55
N LEU A 553 -4.21 -22.11 27.71
CA LEU A 553 -4.11 -22.21 26.25
C LEU A 553 -2.82 -21.61 25.67
N SER A 554 -1.99 -20.99 26.51
CA SER A 554 -0.67 -20.48 26.10
C SER A 554 0.33 -21.60 25.83
N VAL A 555 0.18 -22.77 26.45
CA VAL A 555 1.09 -23.92 26.33
C VAL A 555 0.33 -25.14 25.80
N PRO A 556 0.11 -25.24 24.47
CA PRO A 556 -0.75 -26.28 23.92
C PRO A 556 -0.12 -27.68 23.88
N TYR A 557 1.21 -27.80 23.91
CA TYR A 557 1.92 -29.07 23.63
C TYR A 557 2.88 -29.50 24.74
N ASP A 558 2.90 -28.81 25.88
CA ASP A 558 3.84 -29.05 26.97
C ASP A 558 3.10 -28.99 28.31
N MET A 559 3.66 -29.65 29.33
CA MET A 559 3.03 -29.80 30.65
C MET A 559 3.94 -29.24 31.75
N PRO A 560 4.11 -27.92 31.85
CA PRO A 560 4.89 -27.33 32.93
C PRO A 560 4.18 -27.54 34.27
N SER A 561 4.96 -27.59 35.36
CA SER A 561 4.47 -27.96 36.70
C SER A 561 3.33 -27.10 37.25
N TRP A 562 3.15 -25.88 36.75
CA TRP A 562 2.05 -25.00 37.13
C TRP A 562 0.73 -25.31 36.40
N LEU A 563 0.78 -25.95 35.22
CA LEU A 563 -0.38 -26.13 34.34
C LEU A 563 -1.48 -27.04 34.94
N PRO A 564 -1.15 -28.21 35.56
CA PRO A 564 -2.16 -29.05 36.21
C PRO A 564 -3.07 -28.29 37.19
N GLY A 565 -2.48 -27.51 38.10
CA GLY A 565 -3.22 -26.70 39.07
C GLY A 565 -4.14 -25.67 38.41
N HIS A 566 -3.70 -25.03 37.33
CA HIS A 566 -4.53 -24.07 36.58
C HIS A 566 -5.72 -24.74 35.88
N VAL A 567 -5.53 -25.92 35.28
CA VAL A 567 -6.62 -26.66 34.61
C VAL A 567 -7.63 -27.17 35.64
N THR A 568 -7.15 -27.67 36.78
CA THR A 568 -8.00 -28.11 37.89
C THR A 568 -8.80 -26.95 38.47
N LEU A 569 -8.17 -25.79 38.71
CA LEU A 569 -8.86 -24.59 39.17
C LEU A 569 -9.92 -24.13 38.16
N LEU A 570 -9.60 -24.14 36.87
CA LEU A 570 -10.53 -23.79 35.80
C LEU A 570 -11.80 -24.68 35.80
N ALA A 571 -11.64 -25.98 36.06
CA ALA A 571 -12.75 -26.94 36.10
C ALA A 571 -13.80 -26.62 37.18
N HIS A 572 -13.40 -25.95 38.28
CA HIS A 572 -14.32 -25.56 39.35
C HIS A 572 -15.39 -24.55 38.91
N PHE A 573 -15.12 -23.78 37.84
CA PHE A 573 -16.03 -22.79 37.30
C PHE A 573 -17.06 -23.36 36.29
N ILE A 574 -17.07 -24.68 36.03
CA ILE A 574 -17.99 -25.31 35.06
C ILE A 574 -19.48 -25.16 35.44
N ARG A 575 -19.77 -24.94 36.73
CA ARG A 575 -21.12 -24.77 37.28
C ARG A 575 -21.64 -23.34 37.17
N GLU A 576 -20.80 -22.39 36.77
CA GLU A 576 -21.22 -21.00 36.56
C GLU A 576 -22.21 -20.89 35.39
N PRO A 577 -23.08 -19.86 35.36
CA PRO A 577 -23.89 -19.59 34.18
C PRO A 577 -23.04 -19.14 32.99
N SER A 578 -23.64 -19.15 31.79
CA SER A 578 -23.05 -18.53 30.59
C SER A 578 -22.84 -17.03 30.83
N PRO A 579 -21.74 -16.41 30.35
CA PRO A 579 -20.73 -16.93 29.41
C PRO A 579 -19.65 -17.82 30.03
N VAL A 580 -19.47 -17.81 31.36
CA VAL A 580 -18.34 -18.45 32.05
C VAL A 580 -18.24 -19.96 31.76
N LYS A 581 -19.35 -20.69 31.89
CA LYS A 581 -19.39 -22.14 31.58
C LYS A 581 -19.01 -22.45 30.14
N SER A 582 -19.40 -21.59 29.19
CA SER A 582 -19.05 -21.77 27.77
C SER A 582 -17.53 -21.69 27.59
N THR A 583 -16.91 -20.66 28.17
CA THR A 583 -15.46 -20.45 28.16
C THR A 583 -14.71 -21.63 28.78
N VAL A 584 -15.09 -22.08 29.98
CA VAL A 584 -14.47 -23.25 30.64
C VAL A 584 -14.58 -24.50 29.78
N THR A 585 -15.77 -24.76 29.22
CA THR A 585 -16.01 -25.95 28.38
C THR A 585 -15.14 -25.93 27.13
N LYS A 586 -15.05 -24.79 26.45
CA LYS A 586 -14.20 -24.61 25.26
C LYS A 586 -12.73 -24.76 25.61
N ALA A 587 -12.27 -24.13 26.69
CA ALA A 587 -10.88 -24.18 27.13
C ALA A 587 -10.42 -25.60 27.49
N VAL A 588 -11.23 -26.34 28.27
CA VAL A 588 -10.93 -27.73 28.64
C VAL A 588 -10.97 -28.65 27.41
N ALA A 589 -11.90 -28.42 26.48
CA ALA A 589 -11.95 -29.19 25.23
C ALA A 589 -10.70 -28.95 24.37
N GLU A 590 -10.25 -27.70 24.25
CA GLU A 590 -9.05 -27.34 23.50
C GLU A 590 -7.78 -27.90 24.16
N PHE A 591 -7.66 -27.81 25.49
CA PHE A 591 -6.57 -28.45 26.24
C PHE A 591 -6.50 -29.96 25.98
N LYS A 592 -7.64 -30.67 26.08
CA LYS A 592 -7.70 -32.11 25.77
C LYS A 592 -7.27 -32.41 24.34
N ARG A 593 -7.69 -31.57 23.39
CA ARG A 593 -7.38 -31.74 21.97
C ARG A 593 -5.88 -31.61 21.72
N THR A 594 -5.21 -30.62 22.32
CA THR A 594 -3.79 -30.36 22.05
C THR A 594 -2.83 -31.29 22.80
N HIS A 595 -3.27 -31.89 23.91
CA HIS A 595 -2.47 -32.81 24.74
C HIS A 595 -2.82 -34.30 24.51
N ALA A 596 -3.71 -34.61 23.56
CA ALA A 596 -4.21 -35.97 23.35
C ALA A 596 -3.09 -36.99 23.03
N ASP A 597 -2.18 -36.64 22.13
CA ASP A 597 -1.13 -37.54 21.65
C ASP A 597 -0.06 -37.82 22.73
N THR A 598 0.16 -36.87 23.63
CA THR A 598 1.17 -36.91 24.69
C THR A 598 0.59 -37.22 26.07
N TRP A 599 -0.73 -37.49 26.15
CA TRP A 599 -1.44 -37.66 27.41
C TRP A 599 -0.90 -38.81 28.27
N SER A 600 -0.42 -39.89 27.65
CA SER A 600 0.14 -41.05 28.35
C SER A 600 1.32 -40.69 29.25
N ILE A 601 2.07 -39.64 28.90
CA ILE A 601 3.23 -39.13 29.64
C ILE A 601 2.80 -37.94 30.50
N GLN A 602 2.00 -37.02 29.95
CA GLN A 602 1.67 -35.76 30.62
C GLN A 602 0.68 -35.92 31.78
N LYS A 603 -0.09 -37.02 31.83
CA LYS A 603 -0.99 -37.31 32.96
C LYS A 603 -0.22 -37.45 34.28
N ASP A 604 1.04 -37.87 34.24
CA ASP A 604 1.87 -38.12 35.44
C ASP A 604 2.28 -36.80 36.13
N ALA A 605 2.07 -35.65 35.46
CA ALA A 605 2.27 -34.33 36.06
C ALA A 605 1.12 -33.91 37.00
N PHE A 606 -0.03 -34.60 36.97
CA PHE A 606 -1.16 -34.31 37.84
C PHE A 606 -1.07 -35.13 39.13
N THR A 607 -1.51 -34.56 40.24
CA THR A 607 -1.79 -35.34 41.45
C THR A 607 -3.07 -36.15 41.29
N GLU A 608 -3.25 -37.19 42.13
CA GLU A 608 -4.44 -38.05 42.09
C GLU A 608 -5.73 -37.23 42.31
N ASP A 609 -5.72 -36.33 43.29
CA ASP A 609 -6.83 -35.41 43.58
C ASP A 609 -7.16 -34.49 42.39
N GLU A 610 -6.16 -34.03 41.64
CA GLU A 610 -6.36 -33.21 40.44
C GLU A 610 -6.95 -34.02 39.28
N LEU A 611 -6.53 -35.27 39.09
CA LEU A 611 -7.10 -36.15 38.07
C LEU A 611 -8.57 -36.48 38.35
N GLU A 612 -8.93 -36.68 39.62
CA GLU A 612 -10.30 -36.98 40.04
C GLU A 612 -11.23 -35.76 39.99
N SER A 613 -10.74 -34.59 40.41
CA SER A 613 -11.52 -33.34 40.46
C SER A 613 -11.65 -32.67 39.09
N SER A 614 -10.72 -32.94 38.18
CA SER A 614 -10.74 -32.35 36.85
C SER A 614 -11.81 -33.01 35.97
N VAL A 615 -12.54 -32.19 35.22
CA VAL A 615 -13.44 -32.63 34.13
C VAL A 615 -12.66 -33.35 33.00
N ILE A 616 -11.34 -33.52 33.16
CA ILE A 616 -10.43 -34.14 32.23
C ILE A 616 -10.75 -35.63 32.06
N HIS A 617 -11.15 -36.32 33.13
CA HIS A 617 -11.29 -37.78 33.13
C HIS A 617 -12.62 -38.35 32.60
N ARG A 618 -13.67 -37.55 32.34
CA ARG A 618 -14.93 -38.09 31.79
C ARG A 618 -14.85 -38.31 30.27
N PRO A 619 -14.89 -39.56 29.76
CA PRO A 619 -15.01 -39.83 28.33
C PRO A 619 -16.40 -39.43 27.82
N ARG A 620 -16.51 -38.97 26.56
CA ARG A 620 -17.78 -38.61 25.90
C ARG A 620 -18.77 -39.77 25.68
N HIS A 621 -18.55 -40.95 26.25
CA HIS A 621 -19.28 -42.18 25.86
C HIS A 621 -20.58 -42.51 26.63
N HIS A 622 -21.06 -41.68 27.56
CA HIS A 622 -22.24 -42.02 28.38
C HIS A 622 -23.54 -41.26 28.02
N THR A 623 -23.85 -41.05 26.73
CA THR A 623 -25.17 -40.47 26.35
C THR A 623 -25.85 -41.15 25.16
N LEU A 624 -25.49 -42.40 24.82
CA LEU A 624 -26.13 -43.11 23.69
C LEU A 624 -26.73 -44.50 23.99
N LEU A 625 -26.88 -44.91 25.25
CA LEU A 625 -27.51 -46.19 25.59
C LEU A 625 -28.44 -46.07 26.80
N ARG A 626 -29.60 -45.42 26.61
CA ARG A 626 -30.84 -45.69 27.36
C ARG A 626 -32.05 -45.38 26.48
N PHE A 627 -32.25 -46.24 25.47
CA PHE A 627 -33.54 -46.54 24.85
C PHE A 627 -33.43 -47.97 24.30
N ARG A 628 -34.40 -48.83 24.67
CA ARG A 628 -34.41 -50.31 24.78
C ARG A 628 -33.99 -50.77 26.18
N ASP A 629 -34.84 -51.37 27.01
CA ASP A 629 -36.12 -52.05 26.76
C ASP A 629 -37.35 -51.35 27.37
#